data_AF-A0A1Y6BSJ5-F1
#
_entry.id   AF-A0A1Y6BSJ5-F1
#
_cell.length_a   1.000
_cell.length_b   1.000
_cell.length_c   1.000
_cell.angle_alpha   90.00
_cell.angle_beta   90.00
_cell.angle_gamma   90.00
#
_symmetry.space_group_name_H-M   'P 1'
#
loop_
_entity.id
_entity.type
_entity.pdbx_description
1 polymer ?
#
loop_
_entity_poly.entity_id
_entity_poly.type
_entity_poly.pdbx_seq_one_letter_code
_entity_poly.pdbx_strand_id
1 'polypeptide(L)'
;MKKPLIALLLPLALAHCGRKDGSGVPASNLATISINQDKLTESMTLKLAVQSLESQSQQTFNLRKGQNLDDTFAPGPYRIELDLVENNVISYSSNLCSEKVQDQSELHTLRPGTNAISVKVCRADGSSIDVGEPDDASIDLDIEFDDEPKEKPDQEITSSFFVDPFSQALTAYESVKSSSDERKKEALKFIAEQGTFVWLSSNWIPGPKGIQDKVTEYRKLSQGKMLGFIIYDVPGRDCGQYSSGGVTGLDEYLGVIQQVIDGLAGSQAMLILEPDALALSAETRCKSGLENATAAIASAVALLKEHRNIKTYLDASHGNWLAVETVVPLLKKANIAEADGFALNISNYVSTEKNYTFGKAIAAQLDNKPFLIDTSRNGRGVYGDGSGESWCNPPERALGKSPRFDTGLDGVEAFIWGKKPGESDGTCRGGLKNGEFMIDTAVTQYFNAKDDGIL
;
A
#
# COMPACT_ATOMS: atom_id res chain seq x y z
N MET A 1 -8.28 29.33 1.69
CA MET A 1 -7.29 29.99 2.54
C MET A 1 -5.95 29.36 2.21
N LYS A 2 -5.13 30.14 1.46
CA LYS A 2 -3.70 30.01 1.14
C LYS A 2 -3.15 28.63 0.77
N LYS A 3 -3.14 28.32 -0.56
CA LYS A 3 -2.02 27.83 -1.42
C LYS A 3 -0.82 28.79 -1.25
N PRO A 4 0.46 28.52 -1.67
CA PRO A 4 1.09 27.35 -2.37
C PRO A 4 2.65 27.12 -2.13
N LEU A 5 3.34 26.03 -2.56
CA LEU A 5 4.32 25.95 -3.68
C LEU A 5 5.48 24.89 -3.53
N ILE A 6 5.81 24.29 -4.67
CA ILE A 6 6.95 23.44 -5.07
C ILE A 6 8.26 24.25 -5.33
N ALA A 7 9.46 23.66 -5.17
CA ALA A 7 10.64 23.83 -6.06
C ALA A 7 11.63 22.67 -5.81
N LEU A 8 12.26 21.93 -6.74
CA LEU A 8 12.82 22.10 -8.08
C LEU A 8 14.04 23.06 -8.21
N LEU A 9 15.23 22.50 -7.98
CA LEU A 9 16.58 22.63 -8.62
C LEU A 9 17.16 23.98 -9.19
N LEU A 10 18.43 24.24 -8.76
CA LEU A 10 19.64 24.88 -9.42
C LEU A 10 19.78 26.44 -9.52
N PRO A 11 20.99 27.07 -9.67
CA PRO A 11 22.43 26.64 -9.55
C PRO A 11 23.45 27.61 -8.81
N LEU A 12 24.68 27.09 -8.55
CA LEU A 12 26.05 27.69 -8.44
C LEU A 12 26.43 28.86 -7.47
N ALA A 13 27.48 28.64 -6.64
CA ALA A 13 28.76 29.42 -6.59
C ALA A 13 29.78 28.84 -5.56
N LEU A 14 31.09 28.97 -5.86
CA LEU A 14 32.27 28.46 -5.10
C LEU A 14 32.64 29.31 -3.85
N ALA A 15 33.30 28.72 -2.84
CA ALA A 15 34.66 29.09 -2.34
C ALA A 15 35.10 28.34 -1.05
N HIS A 16 36.41 28.29 -0.80
CA HIS A 16 37.17 27.53 0.22
C HIS A 16 37.49 28.29 1.54
N CYS A 17 37.62 27.50 2.62
CA CYS A 17 38.58 27.48 3.76
C CYS A 17 38.81 28.67 4.71
N GLY A 18 38.83 28.39 6.04
CA GLY A 18 39.56 29.21 7.01
C GLY A 18 39.71 28.76 8.50
N ARG A 19 40.72 27.93 8.79
CA ARG A 19 41.66 27.91 9.97
C ARG A 19 41.22 27.63 11.44
N LYS A 20 42.14 26.95 12.14
CA LYS A 20 42.16 26.54 13.57
C LYS A 20 42.86 27.53 14.50
N ASP A 21 42.31 27.66 15.71
CA ASP A 21 42.99 28.08 16.94
C ASP A 21 42.53 27.09 18.06
N GLY A 22 43.26 26.60 19.06
CA GLY A 22 44.51 27.05 19.67
C GLY A 22 44.58 26.79 21.18
N SER A 23 43.72 25.94 21.79
CA SER A 23 43.73 25.69 23.25
C SER A 23 43.41 24.23 23.60
N GLY A 24 44.45 23.46 23.93
CA GLY A 24 44.39 22.03 24.26
C GLY A 24 43.68 21.70 25.58
N VAL A 25 42.35 21.67 25.56
CA VAL A 25 41.51 20.90 26.48
C VAL A 25 40.92 19.74 25.67
N PRO A 26 40.94 18.48 26.13
CA PRO A 26 40.32 17.39 25.38
C PRO A 26 38.81 17.67 25.30
N ALA A 27 38.33 17.99 24.10
CA ALA A 27 36.90 18.12 23.84
C ALA A 27 36.26 16.77 24.16
N SER A 28 35.46 16.73 25.22
CA SER A 28 34.57 15.62 25.50
C SER A 28 33.74 15.32 24.25
N ASN A 29 33.75 14.07 23.80
CA ASN A 29 33.00 13.61 22.62
C ASN A 29 31.50 13.59 22.95
N LEU A 30 30.88 14.77 22.88
CA LEU A 30 29.48 14.99 23.21
C LEU A 30 28.70 15.26 21.92
N ALA A 31 27.49 14.70 21.81
CA ALA A 31 26.53 15.07 20.78
C ALA A 31 25.52 16.07 21.37
N THR A 32 25.28 17.18 20.66
CA THR A 32 24.31 18.21 21.03
C THR A 32 23.12 18.15 20.07
N ILE A 33 21.91 18.23 20.61
CA ILE A 33 20.65 18.26 19.83
C ILE A 33 20.09 19.67 19.96
N SER A 34 20.11 20.46 18.90
CA SER A 34 19.48 21.78 18.85
C SER A 34 18.19 21.70 18.04
N ILE A 35 17.11 22.29 18.56
CA ILE A 35 15.78 22.26 17.95
C ILE A 35 15.26 23.69 17.85
N ASN A 36 15.02 24.16 16.62
CA ASN A 36 14.41 25.47 16.37
C ASN A 36 12.89 25.40 16.64
N GLN A 37 12.39 26.33 17.45
CA GLN A 37 11.03 26.28 18.04
C GLN A 37 10.19 27.52 17.72
N ASP A 38 10.65 28.36 16.80
CA ASP A 38 10.01 29.65 16.49
C ASP A 38 8.59 29.48 15.92
N LYS A 39 8.27 28.28 15.45
CA LYS A 39 6.96 27.89 14.91
C LYS A 39 6.00 27.31 15.95
N LEU A 40 6.43 27.03 17.19
CA LEU A 40 5.51 26.59 18.24
C LEU A 40 4.55 27.72 18.62
N THR A 41 3.30 27.38 18.90
CA THR A 41 2.34 28.27 19.58
C THR A 41 2.49 28.15 21.10
N GLU A 42 1.93 29.09 21.86
CA GLU A 42 1.91 29.04 23.33
C GLU A 42 1.12 27.82 23.87
N SER A 43 0.23 27.22 23.06
CA SER A 43 -0.56 26.02 23.41
C SER A 43 0.17 24.69 23.15
N MET A 44 1.32 24.74 22.46
CA MET A 44 2.06 23.56 22.03
C MET A 44 3.26 23.27 22.92
N THR A 45 3.58 21.98 23.06
CA THR A 45 4.77 21.47 23.73
C THR A 45 5.40 20.39 22.86
N LEU A 46 6.67 20.54 22.54
CA LEU A 46 7.45 19.50 21.87
C LEU A 46 8.04 18.55 22.93
N LYS A 47 7.63 17.29 22.91
CA LYS A 47 8.15 16.23 23.76
C LYS A 47 9.18 15.41 22.99
N LEU A 48 10.45 15.55 23.36
CA LEU A 48 11.58 14.79 22.82
C LEU A 48 11.92 13.66 23.78
N ALA A 49 11.87 12.41 23.34
CA ALA A 49 12.42 11.27 24.07
C ALA A 49 13.68 10.74 23.38
N VAL A 50 14.76 10.61 24.14
CA VAL A 50 16.04 10.06 23.67
C VAL A 50 16.32 8.80 24.47
N GLN A 51 16.31 7.65 23.80
CA GLN A 51 16.56 6.34 24.39
C GLN A 51 17.89 5.80 23.88
N SER A 52 18.82 5.53 24.79
CA SER A 52 20.03 4.76 24.47
C SER A 52 19.63 3.31 24.19
N LEU A 53 19.99 2.80 23.02
CA LEU A 53 19.72 1.40 22.66
C LEU A 53 20.68 0.45 23.39
N GLU A 54 21.83 0.94 23.84
CA GLU A 54 22.83 0.12 24.56
C GLU A 54 22.51 -0.01 26.06
N SER A 55 22.19 1.10 26.74
CA SER A 55 21.85 1.07 28.18
C SER A 55 20.36 0.92 28.46
N GLN A 56 19.52 1.02 27.42
CA GLN A 56 18.04 1.08 27.53
C GLN A 56 17.54 2.25 28.38
N SER A 57 18.41 3.19 28.77
CA SER A 57 18.04 4.38 29.52
C SER A 57 17.39 5.39 28.58
N GLN A 58 16.25 5.94 29.00
CA GLN A 58 15.52 6.97 28.27
C GLN A 58 15.48 8.27 29.06
N GLN A 59 15.69 9.37 28.37
CA GLN A 59 15.48 10.73 28.87
C GLN A 59 14.36 11.38 28.05
N THR A 60 13.58 12.25 28.67
CA THR A 60 12.47 12.94 28.00
C THR A 60 12.46 14.40 28.38
N PHE A 61 12.34 15.25 27.36
CA PHE A 61 12.37 16.70 27.45
C PHE A 61 11.06 17.24 26.91
N ASN A 62 10.44 18.16 27.65
CA ASN A 62 9.25 18.88 27.21
C ASN A 62 9.65 20.33 26.98
N LEU A 63 9.64 20.74 25.71
CA LEU A 63 10.12 22.03 25.26
C LEU A 63 8.93 22.87 24.80
N ARG A 64 8.81 24.08 25.34
CA ARG A 64 7.81 25.07 24.93
C ARG A 64 8.46 26.14 24.07
N LYS A 65 7.65 26.91 23.33
CA LYS A 65 8.12 28.00 22.48
C LYS A 65 9.25 28.82 23.12
N GLY A 66 10.38 28.89 22.41
CA GLY A 66 11.58 29.65 22.83
C GLY A 66 12.47 28.97 23.87
N GLN A 67 12.21 27.71 24.24
CA GLN A 67 13.06 26.95 25.17
C GLN A 67 14.03 26.05 24.41
N ASN A 68 15.28 26.46 24.29
CA ASN A 68 16.31 25.60 23.71
C ASN A 68 16.63 24.42 24.63
N LEU A 69 16.87 23.26 24.02
CA LEU A 69 17.48 22.13 24.71
C LEU A 69 18.96 22.11 24.38
N ASP A 70 19.77 22.42 25.39
CA ASP A 70 21.21 22.21 25.33
C ASP A 70 21.55 21.05 26.26
N ASP A 71 21.49 19.83 25.72
CA ASP A 71 21.86 18.63 26.47
C ASP A 71 22.89 17.80 25.72
N THR A 72 23.58 16.97 26.48
CA THR A 72 24.76 16.22 26.10
C THR A 72 24.50 14.74 26.33
N PHE A 73 24.64 13.95 25.27
CA PHE A 73 24.52 12.51 25.35
C PHE A 73 25.87 11.84 25.15
N ALA A 74 26.09 10.73 25.85
CA ALA A 74 27.26 9.89 25.63
C ALA A 74 27.26 9.35 24.19
N PRO A 75 28.39 9.03 23.58
CA PRO A 75 28.39 8.37 22.27
C PRO A 75 27.69 7.00 22.33
N GLY A 76 26.82 6.69 21.36
CA GLY A 76 26.13 5.41 21.29
C GLY A 76 24.98 5.40 20.28
N PRO A 77 24.37 4.22 20.02
CA PRO A 77 23.16 4.13 19.22
C PRO A 77 21.95 4.60 20.06
N TYR A 78 21.15 5.48 19.47
CA TYR A 78 19.98 6.07 20.11
C TYR A 78 18.73 5.88 19.24
N ARG A 79 17.60 5.69 19.91
CA ARG A 79 16.27 5.95 19.36
C ARG A 79 15.82 7.31 19.86
N ILE A 80 15.39 8.16 18.95
CA ILE A 80 14.89 9.50 19.25
C ILE A 80 13.43 9.55 18.78
N GLU A 81 12.54 9.91 19.69
CA GLU A 81 11.12 10.09 19.45
C GLU A 81 10.77 11.56 19.70
N LEU A 82 10.03 12.15 18.76
CA LEU A 82 9.64 13.56 18.77
C LEU A 82 8.12 13.65 18.66
N ASP A 83 7.46 14.07 19.73
CA ASP A 83 6.02 14.28 19.80
C ASP A 83 5.69 15.77 19.88
N LEU A 84 4.81 16.28 19.01
CA LEU A 84 4.20 17.60 19.19
C LEU A 84 2.88 17.45 19.95
N VAL A 85 2.81 17.97 21.16
CA VAL A 85 1.66 17.86 22.05
C VAL A 85 0.91 19.20 22.10
N GLU A 86 -0.38 19.18 21.77
CA GLU A 86 -1.27 20.33 21.91
C GLU A 86 -2.50 19.92 22.74
N ASN A 87 -2.85 20.70 23.78
CA ASN A 87 -3.99 20.40 24.67
C ASN A 87 -3.98 18.97 25.26
N ASN A 88 -2.79 18.46 25.60
CA ASN A 88 -2.56 17.08 26.07
C ASN A 88 -2.87 15.97 25.04
N VAL A 89 -2.98 16.30 23.75
CA VAL A 89 -3.12 15.34 22.66
C VAL A 89 -1.87 15.42 21.78
N ILE A 90 -1.32 14.26 21.41
CA ILE A 90 -0.20 14.18 20.47
C ILE A 90 -0.77 14.46 19.07
N SER A 91 -0.34 15.57 18.48
CA SER A 91 -0.74 16.03 17.14
C SER A 91 0.19 15.51 16.03
N TYR A 92 1.43 15.17 16.38
CA TYR A 92 2.44 14.63 15.48
C TYR A 92 3.45 13.80 16.29
N SER A 93 3.93 12.68 15.74
CA SER A 93 4.98 11.85 16.35
C SER A 93 5.92 11.32 15.26
N SER A 94 7.23 11.34 15.52
CA SER A 94 8.26 10.87 14.60
C SER A 94 9.36 10.11 15.33
N ASN A 95 9.90 9.07 14.68
CA ASN A 95 10.96 8.22 15.22
C ASN A 95 12.21 8.26 14.34
N LEU A 96 13.36 8.46 14.96
CA LEU A 96 14.69 8.47 14.34
C LEU A 96 15.58 7.45 15.06
N CYS A 97 16.39 6.71 14.33
CA CYS A 97 17.35 5.75 14.90
C CYS A 97 18.75 6.01 14.33
N SER A 98 19.78 5.96 15.18
CA SER A 98 21.17 5.95 14.71
C SER A 98 21.71 4.52 14.59
N GLU A 99 22.50 4.28 13.53
CA GLU A 99 23.20 2.99 13.33
C GLU A 99 24.64 3.04 13.88
N LYS A 100 25.15 1.86 14.25
CA LYS A 100 26.51 1.68 14.75
C LYS A 100 27.49 1.68 13.58
N VAL A 101 28.28 2.73 13.43
CA VAL A 101 29.38 2.75 12.46
C VAL A 101 30.55 1.97 13.04
N GLN A 102 30.76 0.75 12.57
CA GLN A 102 32.01 0.00 12.77
C GLN A 102 32.84 0.14 11.51
N ASP A 103 34.00 0.78 11.59
CA ASP A 103 34.96 0.73 10.47
C ASP A 103 36.31 0.19 10.95
N GLN A 104 36.83 -0.78 10.19
CA GLN A 104 38.16 -1.36 10.34
C GLN A 104 39.01 -0.90 9.16
N SER A 105 40.15 -0.29 9.51
CA SER A 105 41.37 -0.09 8.72
C SER A 105 41.70 1.34 8.28
N GLU A 106 42.93 1.70 8.64
CA GLU A 106 43.72 2.91 8.36
C GLU A 106 43.47 4.19 9.19
N LEU A 107 44.54 4.62 9.87
CA LEU A 107 44.60 5.77 10.75
C LEU A 107 44.17 7.07 10.05
N HIS A 108 43.10 7.68 10.54
CA HIS A 108 42.93 9.12 10.46
C HIS A 108 42.88 9.73 11.86
N THR A 109 43.88 10.56 12.15
CA THR A 109 43.97 11.36 13.37
C THR A 109 42.78 12.30 13.45
N LEU A 110 41.98 12.12 14.50
CA LEU A 110 40.83 12.95 14.87
C LEU A 110 41.23 14.44 14.90
N ARG A 111 40.47 15.30 14.21
CA ARG A 111 40.63 16.76 14.26
C ARG A 111 39.53 17.37 15.14
N PRO A 112 39.85 18.32 16.04
CA PRO A 112 38.83 19.06 16.79
C PRO A 112 38.03 19.97 15.84
N GLY A 113 36.70 19.93 15.93
CA GLY A 113 35.80 20.89 15.26
C GLY A 113 34.81 20.34 14.22
N THR A 114 34.76 19.04 13.94
CA THR A 114 33.92 18.50 12.83
C THR A 114 32.88 17.46 13.26
N ASN A 115 32.27 17.61 14.44
CA ASN A 115 31.09 16.80 14.76
C ASN A 115 29.82 17.53 14.33
N ALA A 116 29.66 17.69 13.02
CA ALA A 116 28.35 17.85 12.42
C ALA A 116 27.76 16.44 12.22
N ILE A 117 26.51 16.22 12.59
CA ILE A 117 25.75 15.06 12.09
C ILE A 117 25.63 15.29 10.58
N SER A 118 26.50 14.64 9.80
CA SER A 118 26.45 14.69 8.35
C SER A 118 25.34 13.76 7.87
N VAL A 119 24.17 14.32 7.57
CA VAL A 119 23.10 13.60 6.88
C VAL A 119 23.43 13.62 5.39
N LYS A 120 23.97 12.52 4.85
CA LYS A 120 24.17 12.36 3.40
C LYS A 120 22.85 12.01 2.72
N VAL A 121 22.42 12.83 1.76
CA VAL A 121 21.35 12.47 0.83
C VAL A 121 21.97 11.79 -0.38
N CYS A 122 21.70 10.49 -0.53
CA CYS A 122 22.13 9.71 -1.67
C CYS A 122 21.14 9.85 -2.82
N ARG A 123 21.65 9.96 -4.06
CA ARG A 123 20.82 9.81 -5.26
C ARG A 123 20.52 8.33 -5.51
N ALA A 124 19.45 8.07 -6.26
CA ALA A 124 19.03 6.73 -6.67
C ALA A 124 20.04 5.99 -7.56
N ASP A 125 21.07 6.69 -8.09
CA ASP A 125 22.15 6.10 -8.89
C ASP A 125 23.41 5.74 -8.08
N GLY A 126 23.38 5.94 -6.76
CA GLY A 126 24.52 5.64 -5.88
C GLY A 126 25.58 6.75 -5.82
N SER A 127 25.39 7.88 -6.49
CA SER A 127 26.23 9.06 -6.27
C SER A 127 25.81 9.79 -5.00
N SER A 128 26.77 10.12 -4.12
CA SER A 128 26.56 11.06 -3.03
C SER A 128 26.73 12.49 -3.53
N ILE A 129 25.85 13.39 -3.09
CA ILE A 129 26.08 14.83 -3.24
C ILE A 129 26.94 15.26 -2.05
N ASP A 130 28.14 15.79 -2.31
CA ASP A 130 28.83 16.58 -1.29
C ASP A 130 28.09 17.91 -1.16
N VAL A 131 27.32 18.02 -0.08
CA VAL A 131 26.97 19.30 0.52
C VAL A 131 28.27 19.84 1.10
N GLY A 132 28.77 20.96 0.56
CA GLY A 132 30.06 21.54 0.94
C GLY A 132 30.18 21.76 2.46
N GLU A 133 31.44 21.82 2.94
CA GLU A 133 31.76 21.94 4.37
C GLU A 133 30.95 23.05 5.08
N PRO A 134 30.52 22.80 6.34
CA PRO A 134 29.85 23.79 7.17
C PRO A 134 30.90 24.74 7.76
N ASP A 135 30.88 26.01 7.39
CA ASP A 135 31.38 27.05 8.28
C ASP A 135 30.27 27.31 9.32
N ASP A 136 30.58 26.99 10.59
CA ASP A 136 29.79 27.18 11.80
C ASP A 136 28.39 26.54 11.81
N ALA A 137 28.37 25.29 12.29
CA ALA A 137 27.21 24.41 12.41
C ALA A 137 26.10 24.97 13.32
N SER A 138 25.03 25.45 12.69
CA SER A 138 23.67 25.29 13.18
C SER A 138 22.88 24.51 12.13
N ILE A 139 22.25 23.41 12.53
CA ILE A 139 21.23 22.75 11.71
C ILE A 139 19.93 23.49 12.02
N ASP A 140 19.58 24.47 11.20
CA ASP A 140 18.22 25.03 11.21
C ASP A 140 17.30 24.07 10.44
N LEU A 141 16.46 23.36 11.19
CA LEU A 141 15.31 22.66 10.64
C LEU A 141 14.20 23.68 10.41
N ASP A 142 14.24 24.36 9.26
CA ASP A 142 13.11 25.17 8.81
C ASP A 142 12.00 24.26 8.27
N ILE A 143 10.90 24.17 9.01
CA ILE A 143 9.67 23.51 8.58
C ILE A 143 8.79 24.58 7.92
N GLU A 144 8.73 24.58 6.59
CA GLU A 144 7.74 25.33 5.81
C GLU A 144 6.46 24.51 5.63
N PHE A 145 5.32 25.11 5.96
CA PHE A 145 4.00 24.54 5.73
C PHE A 145 3.34 25.27 4.56
N ASP A 146 3.00 24.52 3.52
CA ASP A 146 2.13 24.98 2.45
C ASP A 146 0.73 24.40 2.56
N ASP A 147 -0.19 25.22 3.04
CA ASP A 147 -1.62 25.02 2.84
C ASP A 147 -1.95 25.22 1.36
N GLU A 148 -3.02 24.58 0.82
CA GLU A 148 -3.39 24.63 -0.60
C GLU A 148 -2.86 23.54 -1.60
N PRO A 149 -3.65 22.63 -2.21
CA PRO A 149 -3.08 21.69 -3.18
C PRO A 149 -2.89 22.34 -4.56
N LYS A 150 -1.67 22.66 -5.00
CA LYS A 150 -1.47 22.86 -6.44
C LYS A 150 -1.91 21.59 -7.17
N GLU A 151 -2.88 21.69 -8.07
CA GLU A 151 -3.09 20.70 -9.12
C GLU A 151 -1.74 20.57 -9.85
N LYS A 152 -0.98 19.54 -9.49
CA LYS A 152 0.05 18.97 -10.34
C LYS A 152 -0.70 18.13 -11.37
N PRO A 153 -0.25 18.17 -12.64
CA PRO A 153 -1.05 17.73 -13.77
C PRO A 153 -1.59 16.33 -13.49
N ASP A 154 -2.87 16.12 -13.80
CA ASP A 154 -3.41 14.79 -14.00
C ASP A 154 -2.40 14.06 -14.89
N GLN A 155 -1.55 13.24 -14.29
CA GLN A 155 -0.85 12.23 -15.06
C GLN A 155 -1.99 11.34 -15.52
N GLU A 156 -2.29 11.45 -16.82
CA GLU A 156 -3.24 10.57 -17.50
C GLU A 156 -3.07 9.19 -16.90
N ILE A 157 -4.10 8.72 -16.20
CA ILE A 157 -4.23 7.31 -15.87
C ILE A 157 -3.99 6.62 -17.19
N THR A 158 -2.88 5.88 -17.29
CA THR A 158 -2.62 5.13 -18.50
C THR A 158 -3.84 4.27 -18.74
N SER A 159 -4.40 4.35 -19.94
CA SER A 159 -5.76 3.87 -20.24
C SER A 159 -5.94 2.35 -20.14
N SER A 160 -4.95 1.62 -19.60
CA SER A 160 -4.92 0.16 -19.52
C SER A 160 -4.16 -0.32 -18.28
N PHE A 161 -4.64 -1.40 -17.69
CA PHE A 161 -4.00 -2.12 -16.59
C PHE A 161 -2.71 -2.83 -17.01
N PHE A 162 -1.83 -3.05 -16.04
CA PHE A 162 -0.61 -3.84 -16.21
C PHE A 162 -0.94 -5.32 -16.45
N VAL A 163 -0.31 -5.91 -17.47
CA VAL A 163 -0.43 -7.33 -17.79
C VAL A 163 0.68 -8.09 -17.07
N ASP A 164 0.30 -9.03 -16.21
CA ASP A 164 1.22 -9.81 -15.37
C ASP A 164 2.04 -10.80 -16.24
N PRO A 165 3.36 -10.58 -16.46
CA PRO A 165 4.19 -11.46 -17.27
C PRO A 165 4.52 -12.77 -16.56
N PHE A 166 4.07 -12.93 -15.30
CA PHE A 166 4.23 -14.16 -14.52
C PHE A 166 2.88 -14.87 -14.32
N SER A 167 1.84 -14.49 -15.07
CA SER A 167 0.51 -15.08 -14.90
C SER A 167 0.48 -16.57 -15.24
N GLN A 168 -0.35 -17.32 -14.51
CA GLN A 168 -0.59 -18.73 -14.80
C GLN A 168 -1.26 -18.92 -16.17
N ALA A 169 -2.06 -17.96 -16.63
CA ALA A 169 -2.64 -17.97 -17.97
C ALA A 169 -1.56 -17.89 -19.06
N LEU A 170 -0.54 -17.03 -18.91
CA LEU A 170 0.60 -16.99 -19.82
C LEU A 170 1.38 -18.30 -19.78
N THR A 171 1.67 -18.82 -18.59
CA THR A 171 2.34 -20.13 -18.44
C THR A 171 1.56 -21.25 -19.13
N ALA A 172 0.24 -21.26 -18.98
CA ALA A 172 -0.64 -22.23 -19.63
C ALA A 172 -0.65 -22.06 -21.15
N TYR A 173 -0.74 -20.83 -21.66
CA TYR A 173 -0.63 -20.54 -23.10
C TYR A 173 0.71 -21.05 -23.66
N GLU A 174 1.82 -20.75 -22.99
CA GLU A 174 3.15 -21.20 -23.38
C GLU A 174 3.26 -22.73 -23.43
N SER A 175 2.57 -23.45 -22.55
CA SER A 175 2.52 -24.92 -22.55
C SER A 175 1.77 -25.52 -23.74
N VAL A 176 0.82 -24.77 -24.34
CA VAL A 176 0.00 -25.25 -25.47
C VAL A 176 0.33 -24.58 -26.80
N LYS A 177 1.19 -23.56 -26.84
CA LYS A 177 1.44 -22.73 -28.04
C LYS A 177 1.90 -23.51 -29.27
N SER A 178 2.61 -24.62 -29.06
CA SER A 178 3.12 -25.50 -30.14
C SER A 178 2.21 -26.70 -30.41
N SER A 179 1.09 -26.81 -29.70
CA SER A 179 0.10 -27.87 -29.90
C SER A 179 -0.87 -27.52 -31.04
N SER A 180 -1.59 -28.53 -31.52
CA SER A 180 -2.66 -28.38 -32.52
C SER A 180 -4.00 -27.94 -31.91
N ASP A 181 -4.08 -27.69 -30.59
CA ASP A 181 -5.32 -27.29 -29.92
C ASP A 181 -5.53 -25.78 -30.06
N GLU A 182 -6.14 -25.36 -31.18
CA GLU A 182 -6.45 -23.96 -31.44
C GLU A 182 -7.39 -23.35 -30.39
N ARG A 183 -8.30 -24.16 -29.85
CA ARG A 183 -9.27 -23.72 -28.83
C ARG A 183 -8.54 -23.28 -27.56
N LYS A 184 -7.58 -24.08 -27.08
CA LYS A 184 -6.76 -23.72 -25.91
C LYS A 184 -5.86 -22.53 -26.18
N LYS A 185 -5.22 -22.46 -27.35
CA LYS A 185 -4.34 -21.33 -27.70
C LYS A 185 -5.10 -20.02 -27.74
N GLU A 186 -6.26 -19.98 -28.38
CA GLU A 186 -7.09 -18.77 -28.49
C GLU A 186 -7.51 -18.26 -27.11
N ALA A 187 -8.13 -19.12 -26.29
CA ALA A 187 -8.64 -18.72 -24.98
C ALA A 187 -7.52 -18.28 -24.02
N LEU A 188 -6.45 -19.07 -23.92
CA LEU A 188 -5.37 -18.79 -22.96
C LEU A 188 -4.57 -17.56 -23.37
N LYS A 189 -4.35 -17.35 -24.67
CA LYS A 189 -3.71 -16.12 -25.16
C LYS A 189 -4.54 -14.89 -24.79
N PHE A 190 -5.85 -14.92 -25.07
CA PHE A 190 -6.74 -13.80 -24.74
C PHE A 190 -6.68 -13.44 -23.26
N ILE A 191 -6.76 -14.44 -22.37
CA ILE A 191 -6.73 -14.24 -20.91
C ILE A 191 -5.35 -13.74 -20.46
N ALA A 192 -4.26 -14.30 -21.02
CA ALA A 192 -2.90 -13.90 -20.68
C ALA A 192 -2.55 -12.45 -21.08
N GLU A 193 -3.27 -11.89 -22.06
CA GLU A 193 -3.07 -10.50 -22.53
C GLU A 193 -3.90 -9.47 -21.74
N GLN A 194 -4.76 -9.90 -20.80
CA GLN A 194 -5.53 -8.97 -19.98
C GLN A 194 -4.76 -8.48 -18.75
N GLY A 195 -4.96 -7.22 -18.38
CA GLY A 195 -4.40 -6.67 -17.15
C GLY A 195 -5.20 -7.12 -15.92
N THR A 196 -4.57 -7.87 -15.02
CA THR A 196 -5.20 -8.44 -13.81
C THR A 196 -4.59 -7.89 -12.54
N PHE A 197 -5.34 -7.94 -11.43
CA PHE A 197 -4.77 -7.60 -10.12
C PHE A 197 -3.88 -8.74 -9.60
N VAL A 198 -2.84 -8.36 -8.86
CA VAL A 198 -1.88 -9.28 -8.24
C VAL A 198 -2.23 -9.44 -6.78
N TRP A 199 -2.48 -10.68 -6.36
CA TRP A 199 -2.81 -10.99 -4.98
C TRP A 199 -1.54 -11.04 -4.12
N LEU A 200 -1.59 -10.38 -2.98
CA LEU A 200 -0.48 -10.22 -2.05
C LEU A 200 -0.90 -10.75 -0.68
N SER A 201 -0.21 -11.80 -0.22
CA SER A 201 -0.33 -12.38 1.11
C SER A 201 1.04 -12.90 1.54
N SER A 202 1.44 -12.61 2.77
CA SER A 202 2.70 -13.10 3.34
C SER A 202 2.75 -14.62 3.46
N ASN A 203 1.60 -15.30 3.52
CA ASN A 203 1.55 -16.76 3.50
C ASN A 203 1.99 -17.36 2.15
N TRP A 204 1.86 -16.61 1.05
CA TRP A 204 2.17 -17.08 -0.30
C TRP A 204 3.48 -16.51 -0.84
N ILE A 205 3.89 -15.35 -0.32
CA ILE A 205 5.11 -14.65 -0.70
C ILE A 205 5.98 -14.53 0.57
N PRO A 206 6.60 -15.63 1.03
CA PRO A 206 7.31 -15.66 2.29
C PRO A 206 8.63 -14.87 2.21
N GLY A 207 9.07 -14.37 3.36
CA GLY A 207 10.35 -13.68 3.51
C GLY A 207 10.16 -12.28 4.12
N PRO A 208 11.21 -11.74 4.78
CA PRO A 208 11.10 -10.49 5.55
C PRO A 208 10.73 -9.26 4.70
N LYS A 209 10.97 -9.29 3.39
CA LYS A 209 10.61 -8.25 2.42
C LYS A 209 9.90 -8.82 1.18
N GLY A 210 9.32 -10.01 1.28
CA GLY A 210 8.81 -10.74 0.11
C GLY A 210 7.78 -9.93 -0.68
N ILE A 211 6.87 -9.25 0.01
CA ILE A 211 5.85 -8.40 -0.63
C ILE A 211 6.50 -7.17 -1.27
N GLN A 212 7.43 -6.51 -0.56
CA GLN A 212 8.14 -5.34 -1.09
C GLN A 212 8.92 -5.67 -2.36
N ASP A 213 9.62 -6.80 -2.38
CA ASP A 213 10.39 -7.27 -3.52
C ASP A 213 9.48 -7.57 -4.71
N LYS A 214 8.34 -8.23 -4.47
CA LYS A 214 7.34 -8.52 -5.51
C LYS A 214 6.76 -7.23 -6.10
N VAL A 215 6.36 -6.28 -5.26
CA VAL A 215 5.82 -5.00 -5.72
C VAL A 215 6.89 -4.20 -6.48
N THR A 216 8.15 -4.23 -6.04
CA THR A 216 9.29 -3.60 -6.73
C THR A 216 9.52 -4.21 -8.12
N GLU A 217 9.42 -5.54 -8.25
CA GLU A 217 9.50 -6.24 -9.53
C GLU A 217 8.40 -5.75 -10.50
N TYR A 218 7.15 -5.72 -10.04
CA TYR A 218 6.00 -5.30 -10.86
C TYR A 218 6.09 -3.83 -11.23
N ARG A 219 6.51 -2.97 -10.30
CA ARG A 219 6.79 -1.55 -10.56
C ARG A 219 7.75 -1.37 -11.72
N LYS A 220 8.89 -2.08 -11.71
CA LYS A 220 9.91 -1.99 -12.77
C LYS A 220 9.40 -2.48 -14.12
N LEU A 221 8.52 -3.48 -14.13
CA LEU A 221 7.96 -4.06 -15.34
C LEU A 221 6.74 -3.29 -15.87
N SER A 222 6.10 -2.45 -15.05
CA SER A 222 4.84 -1.78 -15.37
C SER A 222 4.89 -0.93 -16.63
N GLN A 223 6.05 -0.33 -16.95
CA GLN A 223 6.20 0.61 -18.07
C GLN A 223 5.12 1.70 -18.09
N GLY A 224 4.71 2.18 -16.91
CA GLY A 224 3.67 3.20 -16.74
C GLY A 224 2.23 2.68 -16.80
N LYS A 225 1.99 1.39 -17.06
CA LYS A 225 0.66 0.77 -16.97
C LYS A 225 0.16 0.77 -15.53
N MET A 226 -1.16 0.90 -15.34
CA MET A 226 -1.76 0.93 -14.00
C MET A 226 -1.56 -0.40 -13.29
N LEU A 227 -0.86 -0.38 -12.16
CA LEU A 227 -0.70 -1.54 -11.30
C LEU A 227 -1.94 -1.76 -10.43
N GLY A 228 -2.41 -3.00 -10.35
CA GLY A 228 -3.49 -3.40 -9.46
C GLY A 228 -3.01 -4.47 -8.49
N PHE A 229 -3.20 -4.24 -7.19
CA PHE A 229 -2.87 -5.19 -6.13
C PHE A 229 -4.07 -5.47 -5.23
N ILE A 230 -4.21 -6.71 -4.79
CA ILE A 230 -5.20 -7.14 -3.78
C ILE A 230 -4.42 -7.58 -2.56
N ILE A 231 -4.61 -6.89 -1.43
CA ILE A 231 -4.11 -7.36 -0.13
C ILE A 231 -5.11 -8.33 0.44
N TYR A 232 -4.61 -9.50 0.84
CA TYR A 232 -5.45 -10.58 1.35
C TYR A 232 -4.74 -11.24 2.51
N ASP A 233 -4.51 -10.49 3.59
CA ASP A 233 -3.66 -10.95 4.70
C ASP A 233 -4.18 -10.58 6.09
N VAL A 234 -5.43 -10.13 6.20
CA VAL A 234 -6.07 -9.79 7.49
C VAL A 234 -5.97 -10.94 8.50
N PRO A 235 -5.77 -10.66 9.80
CA PRO A 235 -5.84 -11.70 10.82
C PRO A 235 -7.16 -12.47 10.79
N GLY A 236 -7.08 -13.80 10.87
CA GLY A 236 -8.25 -14.68 10.84
C GLY A 236 -8.92 -14.82 9.48
N ARG A 237 -8.18 -14.55 8.38
CA ARG A 237 -8.65 -14.58 6.99
C ARG A 237 -9.51 -15.80 6.68
N ASP A 238 -10.62 -15.55 6.00
CA ASP A 238 -11.57 -16.55 5.48
C ASP A 238 -12.17 -17.50 6.53
N CYS A 239 -12.03 -17.16 7.82
CA CYS A 239 -12.61 -17.91 8.95
C CYS A 239 -12.36 -19.43 8.93
N GLY A 240 -11.25 -19.88 8.35
CA GLY A 240 -10.92 -21.30 8.26
C GLY A 240 -11.46 -22.05 7.02
N GLN A 241 -12.01 -21.34 6.02
CA GLN A 241 -12.44 -21.94 4.74
C GLN A 241 -11.26 -22.21 3.78
N TYR A 242 -11.54 -22.44 2.49
CA TYR A 242 -10.55 -22.88 1.48
C TYR A 242 -9.38 -21.93 1.28
N SER A 243 -9.53 -20.65 1.61
CA SER A 243 -8.53 -19.59 1.49
C SER A 243 -7.99 -19.13 2.85
N SER A 244 -8.21 -19.90 3.92
CA SER A 244 -7.74 -19.56 5.26
C SER A 244 -6.25 -19.23 5.34
N GLY A 245 -5.90 -18.34 6.26
CA GLY A 245 -4.55 -17.80 6.43
C GLY A 245 -4.59 -16.42 7.07
N GLY A 246 -3.80 -15.51 6.51
CA GLY A 246 -3.55 -14.18 7.06
C GLY A 246 -2.39 -14.18 8.05
N VAL A 247 -2.07 -12.98 8.52
CA VAL A 247 -1.10 -12.77 9.60
C VAL A 247 -1.74 -13.00 10.97
N THR A 248 -0.94 -12.95 12.03
CA THR A 248 -1.37 -13.24 13.40
C THR A 248 -1.91 -12.03 14.16
N GLY A 249 -1.55 -10.81 13.75
CA GLY A 249 -1.86 -9.60 14.49
C GLY A 249 -1.83 -8.33 13.63
N LEU A 250 -2.16 -7.21 14.25
CA LEU A 250 -2.27 -5.91 13.57
C LEU A 250 -0.91 -5.40 13.07
N ASP A 251 0.16 -5.57 13.86
CA ASP A 251 1.49 -5.06 13.51
C ASP A 251 2.05 -5.79 12.27
N GLU A 252 1.87 -7.11 12.17
CA GLU A 252 2.25 -7.85 10.98
C GLU A 252 1.42 -7.43 9.76
N TYR A 253 0.13 -7.13 9.97
CA TYR A 253 -0.76 -6.69 8.91
C TYR A 253 -0.31 -5.33 8.34
N LEU A 254 -0.06 -4.35 9.22
CA LEU A 254 0.46 -3.05 8.82
C LEU A 254 1.86 -3.16 8.20
N GLY A 255 2.68 -4.12 8.64
CA GLY A 255 3.95 -4.44 8.00
C GLY A 255 3.82 -4.89 6.55
N VAL A 256 2.75 -5.63 6.20
CA VAL A 256 2.45 -5.99 4.80
C VAL A 256 2.08 -4.75 3.99
N ILE A 257 1.25 -3.85 4.53
CA ILE A 257 0.88 -2.59 3.88
C ILE A 257 2.12 -1.71 3.66
N GLN A 258 3.00 -1.60 4.67
CA GLN A 258 4.24 -0.85 4.55
C GLN A 258 5.15 -1.39 3.45
N GLN A 259 5.28 -2.72 3.34
CA GLN A 259 6.06 -3.34 2.26
C GLN A 259 5.52 -2.98 0.86
N VAL A 260 4.19 -2.87 0.69
CA VAL A 260 3.59 -2.45 -0.58
C VAL A 260 3.94 -0.99 -0.88
N ILE A 261 3.78 -0.10 0.10
CA ILE A 261 4.14 1.32 0.00
C ILE A 261 5.62 1.47 -0.42
N ASP A 262 6.52 0.79 0.28
CA ASP A 262 7.96 0.84 0.01
C ASP A 262 8.30 0.27 -1.36
N GLY A 263 7.63 -0.82 -1.77
CA GLY A 263 7.82 -1.46 -3.07
C GLY A 263 7.37 -0.57 -4.23
N LEU A 264 6.29 0.19 -4.04
CA LEU A 264 5.78 1.14 -5.04
C LEU A 264 6.71 2.35 -5.22
N ALA A 265 7.40 2.79 -4.16
CA ALA A 265 8.32 3.93 -4.18
C ALA A 265 7.72 5.15 -4.91
N GLY A 266 6.48 5.50 -4.57
CA GLY A 266 5.75 6.64 -5.16
C GLY A 266 5.08 6.37 -6.52
N SER A 267 5.17 5.17 -7.08
CA SER A 267 4.49 4.81 -8.34
C SER A 267 2.98 4.67 -8.14
N GLN A 268 2.23 4.99 -9.20
CA GLN A 268 0.77 4.87 -9.15
C GLN A 268 0.31 3.41 -9.08
N ALA A 269 -0.66 3.14 -8.21
CA ALA A 269 -1.30 1.83 -8.11
C ALA A 269 -2.72 1.92 -7.58
N MET A 270 -3.53 0.92 -7.90
CA MET A 270 -4.80 0.62 -7.25
C MET A 270 -4.60 -0.52 -6.26
N LEU A 271 -5.07 -0.34 -5.03
CA LEU A 271 -4.94 -1.30 -3.95
C LEU A 271 -6.32 -1.65 -3.40
N ILE A 272 -6.70 -2.92 -3.50
CA ILE A 272 -7.93 -3.45 -2.91
C ILE A 272 -7.59 -4.13 -1.60
N LEU A 273 -8.30 -3.79 -0.54
CA LEU A 273 -8.06 -4.34 0.80
C LEU A 273 -9.09 -5.41 1.14
N GLU A 274 -8.56 -6.60 1.43
CA GLU A 274 -9.20 -7.69 2.16
C GLU A 274 -10.56 -8.13 1.62
N PRO A 275 -10.58 -8.74 0.41
CA PRO A 275 -11.74 -9.44 -0.07
C PRO A 275 -12.42 -10.30 1.01
N ASP A 276 -13.74 -10.19 1.09
CA ASP A 276 -14.63 -10.90 2.02
C ASP A 276 -14.51 -10.52 3.50
N ALA A 277 -13.42 -9.90 3.96
CA ALA A 277 -13.16 -9.73 5.39
C ALA A 277 -14.25 -8.93 6.12
N LEU A 278 -14.72 -7.84 5.51
CA LEU A 278 -15.81 -7.04 6.09
C LEU A 278 -17.13 -7.82 6.10
N ALA A 279 -17.47 -8.50 5.00
CA ALA A 279 -18.72 -9.24 4.92
C ALA A 279 -18.75 -10.43 5.88
N LEU A 280 -17.68 -11.21 5.91
CA LEU A 280 -17.51 -12.34 6.82
C LEU A 280 -17.50 -11.90 8.28
N SER A 281 -16.94 -10.73 8.62
CA SER A 281 -16.97 -10.21 10.01
C SER A 281 -18.40 -10.00 10.55
N ALA A 282 -19.39 -9.81 9.66
CA ALA A 282 -20.79 -9.69 10.04
C ALA A 282 -21.49 -11.04 10.28
N GLU A 283 -20.87 -12.15 9.87
CA GLU A 283 -21.44 -13.48 10.01
C GLU A 283 -21.11 -14.10 11.38
N THR A 284 -22.13 -14.66 12.04
CA THR A 284 -21.97 -15.29 13.36
C THR A 284 -20.89 -16.36 13.39
N ARG A 285 -20.73 -17.13 12.30
CA ARG A 285 -19.72 -18.21 12.19
C ARG A 285 -18.27 -17.70 12.17
N CYS A 286 -18.07 -16.43 11.85
CA CYS A 286 -16.77 -15.79 11.63
C CYS A 286 -16.37 -14.83 12.75
N LYS A 287 -17.28 -14.59 13.70
CA LYS A 287 -17.17 -13.49 14.66
C LYS A 287 -15.90 -13.54 15.49
N SER A 288 -15.46 -14.72 15.94
CA SER A 288 -14.24 -14.88 16.75
C SER A 288 -12.94 -14.78 15.94
N GLY A 289 -13.00 -14.92 14.62
CA GLY A 289 -11.81 -14.85 13.75
C GLY A 289 -11.59 -13.44 13.17
N LEU A 290 -12.66 -12.71 12.90
CA LEU A 290 -12.64 -11.43 12.19
C LEU A 290 -13.15 -10.24 13.02
N GLU A 291 -13.26 -10.38 14.34
CA GLU A 291 -13.72 -9.31 15.24
C GLU A 291 -12.95 -7.99 15.09
N ASN A 292 -11.65 -8.08 14.76
CA ASN A 292 -10.77 -6.92 14.58
C ASN A 292 -10.54 -6.55 13.12
N ALA A 293 -11.13 -7.26 12.15
CA ALA A 293 -10.88 -7.04 10.72
C ALA A 293 -11.16 -5.60 10.30
N THR A 294 -12.29 -5.04 10.75
CA THR A 294 -12.67 -3.66 10.46
C THR A 294 -11.67 -2.64 11.02
N ALA A 295 -11.15 -2.86 12.24
CA ALA A 295 -10.16 -1.98 12.85
C ALA A 295 -8.78 -2.09 12.18
N ALA A 296 -8.40 -3.29 11.76
CA ALA A 296 -7.17 -3.53 11.02
C ALA A 296 -7.20 -2.84 9.64
N ILE A 297 -8.30 -2.99 8.90
CA ILE A 297 -8.51 -2.32 7.61
C ILE A 297 -8.54 -0.79 7.80
N ALA A 298 -9.21 -0.28 8.83
CA ALA A 298 -9.20 1.16 9.13
C ALA A 298 -7.79 1.70 9.38
N SER A 299 -6.94 0.92 10.05
CA SER A 299 -5.54 1.27 10.31
C SER A 299 -4.70 1.25 9.02
N ALA A 300 -4.94 0.27 8.15
CA ALA A 300 -4.31 0.23 6.82
C ALA A 300 -4.72 1.44 5.96
N VAL A 301 -5.99 1.82 5.95
CA VAL A 301 -6.46 3.03 5.26
C VAL A 301 -5.79 4.29 5.83
N ALA A 302 -5.68 4.39 7.15
CA ALA A 302 -5.02 5.53 7.79
C ALA A 302 -3.53 5.64 7.44
N LEU A 303 -2.86 4.53 7.18
CA LEU A 303 -1.48 4.52 6.67
C LEU A 303 -1.44 4.91 5.19
N LEU A 304 -2.32 4.34 4.37
CA LEU A 304 -2.33 4.54 2.92
C LEU A 304 -2.75 5.95 2.49
N LYS A 305 -3.56 6.67 3.28
CA LYS A 305 -4.03 8.02 2.95
C LYS A 305 -2.89 9.04 2.78
N GLU A 306 -1.75 8.80 3.43
CA GLU A 306 -0.54 9.63 3.32
C GLU A 306 0.16 9.44 1.96
N HIS A 307 -0.25 8.44 1.17
CA HIS A 307 0.35 8.06 -0.10
C HIS A 307 -0.63 8.31 -1.27
N ARG A 308 -0.69 9.57 -1.72
CA ARG A 308 -1.61 10.04 -2.78
C ARG A 308 -1.46 9.35 -4.14
N ASN A 309 -0.38 8.61 -4.37
CA ASN A 309 -0.17 7.79 -5.56
C ASN A 309 -0.91 6.42 -5.49
N ILE A 310 -1.44 6.02 -4.34
CA ILE A 310 -2.11 4.74 -4.14
C ILE A 310 -3.61 4.98 -3.99
N LYS A 311 -4.39 4.52 -4.96
CA LYS A 311 -5.85 4.53 -4.85
C LYS A 311 -6.31 3.33 -4.05
N THR A 312 -6.91 3.57 -2.89
CA THR A 312 -7.29 2.54 -1.93
C THR A 312 -8.78 2.23 -2.02
N TYR A 313 -9.13 0.96 -2.21
CA TYR A 313 -10.50 0.46 -2.31
C TYR A 313 -10.74 -0.62 -1.26
N LEU A 314 -11.82 -0.47 -0.49
CA LEU A 314 -12.22 -1.50 0.45
C LEU A 314 -13.12 -2.54 -0.23
N ASP A 315 -12.91 -3.82 0.01
CA ASP A 315 -13.87 -4.82 -0.47
C ASP A 315 -15.24 -4.61 0.20
N ALA A 316 -16.28 -4.57 -0.62
CA ALA A 316 -17.66 -4.40 -0.21
C ALA A 316 -18.52 -5.60 -0.66
N SER A 317 -17.90 -6.77 -0.87
CA SER A 317 -18.57 -8.00 -1.28
C SER A 317 -19.36 -7.82 -2.59
N HIS A 318 -20.60 -8.29 -2.66
CA HIS A 318 -21.42 -8.26 -3.88
C HIS A 318 -22.91 -8.18 -3.59
N GLY A 319 -23.69 -7.79 -4.59
CA GLY A 319 -25.14 -7.57 -4.48
C GLY A 319 -26.01 -8.79 -4.12
N ASN A 320 -25.42 -9.98 -3.95
CA ASN A 320 -26.10 -11.20 -3.47
C ASN A 320 -25.76 -11.60 -2.01
N TRP A 321 -24.92 -10.85 -1.28
CA TRP A 321 -24.44 -11.30 0.04
C TRP A 321 -25.11 -10.56 1.20
N LEU A 322 -24.75 -9.31 1.40
CA LEU A 322 -25.22 -8.48 2.50
C LEU A 322 -26.07 -7.33 1.98
N ALA A 323 -27.02 -6.89 2.82
CA ALA A 323 -27.81 -5.69 2.54
C ALA A 323 -26.94 -4.43 2.65
N VAL A 324 -27.32 -3.37 1.94
CA VAL A 324 -26.60 -2.08 1.92
C VAL A 324 -26.51 -1.50 3.33
N GLU A 325 -27.57 -1.65 4.12
CA GLU A 325 -27.69 -1.21 5.51
C GLU A 325 -26.71 -1.91 6.45
N THR A 326 -26.20 -3.08 6.05
CA THR A 326 -25.14 -3.81 6.77
C THR A 326 -23.76 -3.42 6.26
N VAL A 327 -23.57 -3.32 4.94
CA VAL A 327 -22.28 -3.02 4.32
C VAL A 327 -21.81 -1.60 4.63
N VAL A 328 -22.67 -0.59 4.52
CA VAL A 328 -22.29 0.82 4.73
C VAL A 328 -21.72 1.06 6.14
N PRO A 329 -22.33 0.58 7.24
CA PRO A 329 -21.73 0.70 8.57
C PRO A 329 -20.36 0.01 8.71
N LEU A 330 -20.14 -1.14 8.05
CA LEU A 330 -18.86 -1.83 8.07
C LEU A 330 -17.79 -1.01 7.36
N LEU A 331 -18.09 -0.49 6.16
CA LEU A 331 -17.21 0.40 5.41
C LEU A 331 -16.87 1.67 6.20
N LYS A 332 -17.87 2.29 6.86
CA LYS A 332 -17.65 3.46 7.73
C LYS A 332 -16.70 3.16 8.88
N LYS A 333 -16.90 2.04 9.56
CA LYS A 333 -15.99 1.59 10.63
C LYS A 333 -14.59 1.24 10.09
N ALA A 334 -14.49 0.78 8.85
CA ALA A 334 -13.23 0.51 8.15
C ALA A 334 -12.57 1.78 7.56
N ASN A 335 -13.06 2.96 7.95
CA ASN A 335 -12.54 4.27 7.53
C ASN A 335 -12.64 4.55 6.01
N ILE A 336 -13.69 4.08 5.35
CA ILE A 336 -13.95 4.36 3.92
C ILE A 336 -13.91 5.85 3.58
N ALA A 337 -14.16 6.75 4.53
CA ALA A 337 -14.10 8.20 4.35
C ALA A 337 -12.74 8.66 3.79
N GLU A 338 -11.65 8.06 4.28
CA GLU A 338 -10.27 8.38 3.90
C GLU A 338 -9.74 7.51 2.74
N ALA A 339 -10.50 6.49 2.31
CA ALA A 339 -10.19 5.68 1.13
C ALA A 339 -10.80 6.28 -0.14
N ASP A 340 -10.27 5.95 -1.31
CA ASP A 340 -10.75 6.45 -2.59
C ASP A 340 -12.11 5.86 -2.97
N GLY A 341 -12.38 4.60 -2.63
CA GLY A 341 -13.61 3.94 -2.98
C GLY A 341 -13.78 2.54 -2.40
N PHE A 342 -14.62 1.74 -3.04
CA PHE A 342 -14.80 0.33 -2.68
C PHE A 342 -14.79 -0.58 -3.91
N ALA A 343 -14.53 -1.86 -3.70
CA ALA A 343 -14.53 -2.88 -4.75
C ALA A 343 -15.68 -3.85 -4.54
N LEU A 344 -16.28 -4.29 -5.64
CA LEU A 344 -17.38 -5.26 -5.63
C LEU A 344 -17.02 -6.49 -6.45
N ASN A 345 -17.64 -7.60 -6.07
CA ASN A 345 -17.68 -8.85 -6.82
C ASN A 345 -16.35 -9.60 -6.94
N ILE A 346 -15.35 -9.26 -6.12
CA ILE A 346 -14.05 -9.92 -6.13
C ILE A 346 -14.25 -11.43 -6.04
N SER A 347 -13.71 -12.17 -7.01
CA SER A 347 -13.85 -13.64 -7.08
C SER A 347 -15.28 -14.17 -7.22
N ASN A 348 -16.28 -13.35 -7.51
CA ASN A 348 -17.68 -13.80 -7.62
C ASN A 348 -18.26 -13.62 -9.03
N TYR A 349 -19.51 -14.04 -9.20
CA TYR A 349 -20.18 -14.20 -10.49
C TYR A 349 -21.41 -13.29 -10.63
N VAL A 350 -21.69 -12.43 -9.65
CA VAL A 350 -22.86 -11.54 -9.69
C VAL A 350 -22.74 -10.59 -10.90
N SER A 351 -23.81 -10.50 -11.69
CA SER A 351 -23.84 -9.71 -12.92
C SER A 351 -23.43 -8.25 -12.68
N THR A 352 -22.81 -7.62 -13.68
CA THR A 352 -22.44 -6.20 -13.63
C THR A 352 -23.62 -5.30 -13.28
N GLU A 353 -24.81 -5.54 -13.84
CA GLU A 353 -26.01 -4.72 -13.57
C GLU A 353 -26.43 -4.75 -12.09
N LYS A 354 -26.43 -5.94 -11.48
CA LYS A 354 -26.77 -6.08 -10.06
C LYS A 354 -25.72 -5.46 -9.16
N ASN A 355 -24.44 -5.63 -9.46
CA ASN A 355 -23.36 -4.95 -8.71
C ASN A 355 -23.39 -3.43 -8.91
N TYR A 356 -23.74 -2.95 -10.11
CA TYR A 356 -23.92 -1.52 -10.36
C TYR A 356 -25.03 -0.93 -9.49
N THR A 357 -26.21 -1.56 -9.47
CA THR A 357 -27.33 -1.12 -8.64
C THR A 357 -26.98 -1.12 -7.16
N PHE A 358 -26.33 -2.19 -6.69
CA PHE A 358 -25.86 -2.31 -5.31
C PHE A 358 -24.81 -1.25 -4.96
N GLY A 359 -23.81 -1.06 -5.82
CA GLY A 359 -22.76 -0.07 -5.65
C GLY A 359 -23.29 1.36 -5.64
N LYS A 360 -24.23 1.72 -6.51
CA LYS A 360 -24.88 3.04 -6.47
C LYS A 360 -25.62 3.28 -5.16
N ALA A 361 -26.28 2.25 -4.60
CA ALA A 361 -26.97 2.36 -3.32
C ALA A 361 -25.99 2.55 -2.14
N ILE A 362 -24.82 1.90 -2.17
CA ILE A 362 -23.74 2.11 -1.21
C ILE A 362 -23.15 3.52 -1.36
N ALA A 363 -22.75 3.90 -2.58
CA ALA A 363 -22.11 5.17 -2.89
C ALA A 363 -22.97 6.38 -2.51
N ALA A 364 -24.29 6.29 -2.70
CA ALA A 364 -25.23 7.33 -2.29
C ALA A 364 -25.21 7.66 -0.78
N GLN A 365 -24.69 6.74 0.06
CA GLN A 365 -24.55 6.93 1.51
C GLN A 365 -23.11 7.25 1.95
N LEU A 366 -22.19 7.38 0.99
CA LEU A 366 -20.76 7.55 1.16
C LEU A 366 -20.21 8.64 0.23
N ASP A 367 -20.92 9.77 0.14
CA ASP A 367 -20.51 10.95 -0.63
C ASP A 367 -20.21 10.67 -2.12
N ASN A 368 -20.96 9.72 -2.70
CA ASN A 368 -20.81 9.26 -4.09
C ASN A 368 -19.40 8.70 -4.40
N LYS A 369 -18.74 8.07 -3.41
CA LYS A 369 -17.46 7.40 -3.63
C LYS A 369 -17.51 6.46 -4.84
N PRO A 370 -16.48 6.50 -5.71
CA PRO A 370 -16.38 5.60 -6.86
C PRO A 370 -16.22 4.16 -6.40
N PHE A 371 -16.48 3.23 -7.32
CA PHE A 371 -16.28 1.82 -7.05
C PHE A 371 -15.80 1.03 -8.26
N LEU A 372 -15.15 -0.09 -7.96
CA LEU A 372 -14.68 -1.08 -8.93
C LEU A 372 -15.65 -2.24 -8.98
N ILE A 373 -15.78 -2.88 -10.14
CA ILE A 373 -16.51 -4.15 -10.28
C ILE A 373 -15.57 -5.19 -10.88
N ASP A 374 -15.36 -6.30 -10.17
CA ASP A 374 -14.70 -7.46 -10.72
C ASP A 374 -15.63 -8.15 -11.74
N THR A 375 -15.23 -8.11 -13.01
CA THR A 375 -15.94 -8.71 -14.14
C THR A 375 -15.22 -9.94 -14.68
N SER A 376 -14.23 -10.47 -13.95
CA SER A 376 -13.43 -11.62 -14.39
C SER A 376 -14.26 -12.81 -14.84
N ARG A 377 -15.37 -13.11 -14.15
CA ARG A 377 -16.14 -14.35 -14.39
C ARG A 377 -17.66 -14.17 -14.37
N ASN A 378 -18.17 -12.94 -14.45
CA ASN A 378 -19.59 -12.67 -14.24
C ASN A 378 -20.46 -12.57 -15.52
N GLY A 379 -19.94 -13.00 -16.67
CA GLY A 379 -20.63 -12.85 -17.97
C GLY A 379 -21.99 -13.56 -18.04
N ARG A 380 -22.15 -14.67 -17.32
CA ARG A 380 -23.41 -15.43 -17.23
C ARG A 380 -24.11 -15.32 -15.88
N GLY A 381 -23.68 -14.39 -15.01
CA GLY A 381 -24.23 -14.28 -13.66
C GLY A 381 -23.88 -15.46 -12.75
N VAL A 382 -24.54 -15.51 -11.59
CA VAL A 382 -24.36 -16.58 -10.59
C VAL A 382 -24.86 -17.93 -11.09
N TYR A 383 -24.31 -19.01 -10.54
CA TYR A 383 -24.77 -20.37 -10.82
C TYR A 383 -26.01 -20.72 -10.01
N GLY A 384 -27.01 -21.31 -10.67
CA GLY A 384 -28.28 -21.65 -10.04
C GLY A 384 -29.00 -20.41 -9.49
N ASP A 385 -29.53 -20.52 -8.29
CA ASP A 385 -30.15 -19.40 -7.55
C ASP A 385 -29.15 -18.58 -6.72
N GLY A 386 -27.85 -18.90 -6.81
CA GLY A 386 -26.80 -18.29 -6.00
C GLY A 386 -26.70 -18.84 -4.58
N SER A 387 -27.47 -19.87 -4.20
CA SER A 387 -27.39 -20.49 -2.88
C SER A 387 -26.22 -21.49 -2.73
N GLY A 388 -25.84 -21.77 -1.48
CA GLY A 388 -24.78 -22.73 -1.15
C GLY A 388 -23.41 -22.34 -1.73
N GLU A 389 -22.63 -23.32 -2.17
CA GLU A 389 -21.35 -23.13 -2.87
C GLU A 389 -21.55 -22.82 -4.37
N SER A 390 -22.45 -21.90 -4.69
CA SER A 390 -22.65 -21.39 -6.06
C SER A 390 -21.45 -20.60 -6.58
N TRP A 391 -20.61 -20.10 -5.67
CA TRP A 391 -19.39 -19.34 -5.92
C TRP A 391 -18.16 -20.23 -6.10
N CYS A 392 -18.21 -21.51 -5.74
CA CYS A 392 -17.02 -22.36 -5.73
C CYS A 392 -16.96 -23.24 -6.99
N ASN A 393 -16.06 -22.89 -7.92
CA ASN A 393 -15.88 -23.52 -9.23
C ASN A 393 -17.17 -23.87 -9.99
N PRO A 394 -18.19 -22.98 -10.04
CA PRO A 394 -19.42 -23.25 -10.78
C PRO A 394 -19.14 -23.54 -12.26
N PRO A 395 -19.82 -24.55 -12.84
CA PRO A 395 -19.70 -24.84 -14.26
C PRO A 395 -20.39 -23.76 -15.11
N GLU A 396 -20.07 -23.77 -16.40
CA GLU A 396 -20.77 -22.99 -17.44
C GLU A 396 -20.74 -21.47 -17.26
N ARG A 397 -19.84 -20.94 -16.41
CA ARG A 397 -19.65 -19.49 -16.28
C ARG A 397 -18.91 -18.95 -17.49
N ALA A 398 -19.00 -17.64 -17.66
CA ALA A 398 -18.40 -16.91 -18.77
C ALA A 398 -17.52 -15.79 -18.24
N LEU A 399 -16.44 -15.46 -18.96
CA LEU A 399 -15.75 -14.19 -18.75
C LEU A 399 -16.77 -13.04 -18.85
N GLY A 400 -16.64 -12.04 -18.00
CA GLY A 400 -17.37 -10.78 -18.17
C GLY A 400 -16.59 -9.81 -19.06
N LYS A 401 -16.96 -8.53 -18.98
CA LYS A 401 -16.26 -7.46 -19.71
C LYS A 401 -14.78 -7.45 -19.36
N SER A 402 -13.91 -7.23 -20.35
CA SER A 402 -12.48 -7.03 -20.12
C SER A 402 -12.18 -5.82 -19.22
N PRO A 403 -11.03 -5.82 -18.51
CA PRO A 403 -10.63 -4.72 -17.65
C PRO A 403 -10.51 -3.40 -18.42
N ARG A 404 -11.15 -2.34 -17.92
CA ARG A 404 -11.18 -1.01 -18.56
C ARG A 404 -11.66 0.08 -17.61
N PHE A 405 -11.20 1.30 -17.82
CA PHE A 405 -11.63 2.49 -17.06
C PHE A 405 -12.88 3.15 -17.67
N ASP A 406 -13.08 3.05 -18.98
CA ASP A 406 -14.19 3.69 -19.71
C ASP A 406 -15.49 2.86 -19.60
N THR A 407 -15.94 2.54 -18.39
CA THR A 407 -17.02 1.56 -18.15
C THR A 407 -18.37 1.93 -18.78
N GLY A 408 -18.60 3.22 -19.04
CA GLY A 408 -19.89 3.77 -19.47
C GLY A 408 -20.95 3.80 -18.36
N LEU A 409 -20.56 3.54 -17.11
CA LEU A 409 -21.44 3.51 -15.95
C LEU A 409 -21.00 4.56 -14.93
N ASP A 410 -21.89 5.51 -14.63
CA ASP A 410 -21.62 6.58 -13.67
C ASP A 410 -21.24 6.02 -12.28
N GLY A 411 -20.13 6.49 -11.71
CA GLY A 411 -19.60 6.03 -10.42
C GLY A 411 -18.82 4.72 -10.47
N VAL A 412 -18.82 3.98 -11.59
CA VAL A 412 -17.95 2.80 -11.77
C VAL A 412 -16.64 3.23 -12.39
N GLU A 413 -15.59 3.28 -11.58
CA GLU A 413 -14.28 3.77 -12.01
C GLU A 413 -13.56 2.80 -12.94
N ALA A 414 -13.71 1.49 -12.72
CA ALA A 414 -13.23 0.49 -13.65
C ALA A 414 -13.97 -0.84 -13.55
N PHE A 415 -14.04 -1.53 -14.67
CA PHE A 415 -14.12 -2.99 -14.66
C PHE A 415 -12.72 -3.53 -14.45
N ILE A 416 -12.57 -4.45 -13.51
CA ILE A 416 -11.29 -5.08 -13.19
C ILE A 416 -11.42 -6.60 -13.30
N TRP A 417 -10.30 -7.28 -13.49
CA TRP A 417 -10.21 -8.71 -13.22
C TRP A 417 -9.40 -8.88 -11.95
N GLY A 418 -10.14 -8.95 -10.83
CA GLY A 418 -9.58 -9.14 -9.49
C GLY A 418 -9.16 -10.60 -9.30
N LYS A 419 -10.11 -11.52 -9.47
CA LYS A 419 -9.82 -12.94 -9.66
C LYS A 419 -9.24 -13.17 -11.05
N LYS A 420 -8.21 -14.00 -11.13
CA LYS A 420 -7.61 -14.42 -12.40
C LYS A 420 -8.46 -15.56 -12.99
N PRO A 421 -9.09 -15.38 -14.17
CA PRO A 421 -9.89 -16.44 -14.78
C PRO A 421 -9.09 -17.71 -15.01
N GLY A 422 -9.67 -18.86 -14.67
CA GLY A 422 -9.01 -20.16 -14.68
C GLY A 422 -8.43 -20.60 -13.34
N GLU A 423 -8.13 -19.71 -12.39
CA GLU A 423 -7.70 -20.14 -11.06
C GLU A 423 -8.86 -20.77 -10.27
N SER A 424 -8.63 -21.93 -9.67
CA SER A 424 -9.59 -22.64 -8.84
C SER A 424 -10.00 -21.81 -7.61
N ASP A 425 -11.24 -21.95 -7.18
CA ASP A 425 -11.79 -21.38 -5.93
C ASP A 425 -11.56 -22.31 -4.73
N GLY A 426 -11.15 -23.57 -4.96
CA GLY A 426 -11.02 -24.61 -3.93
C GLY A 426 -11.30 -26.01 -4.49
N THR A 427 -11.24 -27.04 -3.65
CA THR A 427 -11.43 -28.45 -4.11
C THR A 427 -12.89 -28.82 -4.41
N CYS A 428 -13.81 -27.88 -4.23
CA CYS A 428 -15.22 -28.01 -4.57
C CYS A 428 -15.42 -28.33 -6.05
N ARG A 429 -16.47 -29.12 -6.35
CA ARG A 429 -16.87 -29.51 -7.73
C ARG A 429 -15.73 -30.13 -8.56
N GLY A 430 -14.81 -30.83 -7.91
CA GLY A 430 -13.66 -31.44 -8.58
C GLY A 430 -12.57 -30.44 -9.00
N GLY A 431 -12.60 -29.23 -8.44
CA GLY A 431 -11.58 -28.22 -8.63
C GLY A 431 -10.24 -28.59 -8.02
N LEU A 432 -9.20 -27.90 -8.49
CA LEU A 432 -7.86 -27.97 -7.93
C LEU A 432 -7.77 -27.22 -6.60
N LYS A 433 -6.62 -27.21 -5.92
CA LYS A 433 -6.47 -26.38 -4.72
C LYS A 433 -6.71 -24.91 -5.07
N ASN A 434 -7.19 -24.14 -4.10
CA ASN A 434 -7.43 -22.71 -4.32
C ASN A 434 -6.18 -22.03 -4.89
N GLY A 435 -6.38 -21.25 -5.96
CA GLY A 435 -5.31 -20.57 -6.69
C GLY A 435 -4.62 -21.41 -7.77
N GLU A 436 -4.78 -22.74 -7.81
CA GLU A 436 -4.20 -23.56 -8.89
C GLU A 436 -4.96 -23.35 -10.21
N PHE A 437 -4.23 -23.26 -11.32
CA PHE A 437 -4.80 -22.94 -12.63
C PHE A 437 -5.44 -24.15 -13.33
N MET A 438 -6.70 -24.00 -13.72
CA MET A 438 -7.50 -24.98 -14.44
C MET A 438 -7.69 -24.54 -15.89
N ILE A 439 -6.89 -25.11 -16.81
CA ILE A 439 -6.92 -24.77 -18.25
C ILE A 439 -8.32 -24.91 -18.84
N ASP A 440 -9.01 -26.02 -18.58
CA ASP A 440 -10.32 -26.27 -19.19
C ASP A 440 -11.40 -25.33 -18.64
N THR A 441 -11.27 -24.87 -17.39
CA THR A 441 -12.13 -23.82 -16.81
C THR A 441 -11.92 -22.49 -17.53
N ALA A 442 -10.66 -22.07 -17.72
CA ALA A 442 -10.32 -20.84 -18.44
C ALA A 442 -10.87 -20.85 -19.88
N VAL A 443 -10.66 -21.97 -20.58
CA VAL A 443 -11.16 -22.18 -21.95
C VAL A 443 -12.67 -22.13 -22.00
N THR A 444 -13.35 -22.80 -21.07
CA THR A 444 -14.82 -22.79 -20.99
C THR A 444 -15.35 -21.38 -20.76
N GLN A 445 -14.76 -20.64 -19.82
CA GLN A 445 -15.16 -19.26 -19.53
C GLN A 445 -15.02 -18.35 -20.74
N TYR A 446 -13.91 -18.47 -21.48
CA TYR A 446 -13.66 -17.69 -22.68
C TYR A 446 -14.70 -17.96 -23.78
N PHE A 447 -14.90 -19.23 -24.14
CA PHE A 447 -15.82 -19.56 -25.23
C PHE A 447 -17.28 -19.28 -24.88
N ASN A 448 -17.68 -19.49 -23.62
CA ASN A 448 -19.01 -19.08 -23.20
C ASN A 448 -19.22 -17.57 -23.37
N ALA A 449 -18.22 -16.75 -23.06
CA ALA A 449 -18.31 -15.30 -23.24
C ALA A 449 -18.35 -14.90 -24.73
N LYS A 450 -17.57 -15.59 -25.57
CA LYS A 450 -17.57 -15.39 -27.02
C LYS A 450 -18.91 -15.80 -27.67
N ASP A 451 -19.44 -16.95 -27.28
CA ASP A 451 -20.71 -17.48 -27.80
C ASP A 451 -21.90 -16.58 -27.41
N ASP A 452 -21.82 -15.92 -26.25
CA ASP A 452 -22.83 -14.99 -25.75
C ASP A 452 -22.65 -13.54 -26.28
N GLY A 453 -21.59 -13.26 -27.06
CA GLY A 453 -21.31 -11.93 -27.60
C GLY A 453 -20.85 -10.90 -26.56
N ILE A 454 -20.22 -11.35 -25.47
CA ILE A 454 -19.66 -10.50 -24.41
C ILE A 454 -18.28 -9.97 -24.81
N LEU A 455 -17.50 -10.78 -25.53
CA LEU A 455 -16.14 -10.50 -26.00
C LEU A 455 -16.08 -10.15 -27.49
#